data_AF-A0A817VBN9-F1
#
_entry.id   AF-A0A817VBN9-F1
#
_cell.length_a   1.000
_cell.length_b   1.000
_cell.length_c   1.000
_cell.angle_alpha   90.00
_cell.angle_beta   90.00
_cell.angle_gamma   90.00
#
_symmetry.space_group_name_H-M   'P 1'
#
loop_
_entity.id
_entity.type
_entity.pdbx_description
1 polymer ?
#
loop_
_entity_poly.entity_id
_entity_poly.type
_entity_poly.pdbx_seq_one_letter_code
_entity_poly.pdbx_strand_id
1 'polypeptide(L)'
;MSTIFLDTAILLLVVSLATARMPDTHITVSGISSGGAMATQLHIGFSKDINGCGILAGPPFYCGGSGMTTTLCMTGPAALISVTVLEQKIKYYRLLDKIDDPVNLKGDPVYVFSGFIYFPSACANGEKCSIHVALHGCQQGKSVVGDVFATKAGYLEVAELNNIIMIFPQVVKSLMLPTNPMGCWDWWGYSSIYYATQDAPQMSGVKNMIDTVRMIKKVFAAIN
;
A
#
# COMPACT_ATOMS: atom_id res chain seq x y z
N MET A 1 -27.45 -8.05 -2.52
CA MET A 1 -26.79 -6.74 -2.61
C MET A 1 -27.07 -6.10 -3.95
N SER A 2 -27.40 -4.81 -3.95
CA SER A 2 -27.59 -4.04 -5.18
C SER A 2 -26.22 -3.54 -5.66
N THR A 3 -25.47 -4.38 -6.37
CA THR A 3 -24.25 -3.95 -7.05
C THR A 3 -24.67 -3.10 -8.24
N ILE A 4 -24.55 -1.77 -8.11
CA ILE A 4 -24.77 -0.86 -9.23
C ILE A 4 -23.44 -0.73 -9.98
N PHE A 5 -23.35 -1.35 -11.14
CA PHE A 5 -22.27 -1.07 -12.08
C PHE A 5 -22.56 0.29 -12.72
N LEU A 6 -21.74 1.29 -12.42
CA LEU A 6 -21.75 2.56 -13.14
C LEU A 6 -21.11 2.35 -14.50
N ASP A 7 -21.87 1.82 -15.46
CA ASP A 7 -21.51 1.93 -16.87
C ASP A 7 -21.78 3.36 -17.38
N THR A 8 -21.34 3.66 -18.60
CA THR A 8 -21.46 4.99 -19.20
C THR A 8 -22.91 5.49 -19.30
N ALA A 9 -23.91 4.61 -19.31
CA ALA A 9 -25.32 4.98 -19.37
C ALA A 9 -25.88 5.39 -17.99
N ILE A 10 -25.43 4.75 -16.90
CA ILE A 10 -25.82 5.11 -15.53
C ILE A 10 -25.12 6.40 -15.07
N LEU A 11 -23.90 6.67 -15.57
CA LEU A 11 -23.16 7.90 -15.27
C LEU A 11 -23.96 9.17 -15.65
N LEU A 12 -24.63 9.17 -16.81
CA LEU A 12 -25.51 10.27 -17.26
C LEU A 12 -26.72 10.49 -16.34
N LEU A 13 -27.28 9.40 -15.79
CA LEU A 13 -28.41 9.47 -14.86
C LEU A 13 -27.99 10.04 -13.48
N VAL A 14 -26.80 9.66 -12.99
CA VAL A 14 -26.26 10.15 -11.70
C VAL A 14 -25.85 11.62 -11.78
N VAL A 15 -25.30 12.07 -12.92
CA VAL A 15 -25.01 13.51 -13.16
C VAL A 15 -26.28 14.36 -13.06
N SER A 16 -27.43 13.79 -13.41
CA SER A 16 -28.74 14.47 -13.33
C SER A 16 -29.24 14.63 -11.88
N LEU A 17 -28.73 13.81 -10.95
CA LEU A 17 -29.08 13.77 -9.52
C LEU A 17 -27.99 14.38 -8.61
N ALA A 18 -26.83 14.76 -9.16
CA ALA A 18 -25.62 15.14 -8.44
C ALA A 18 -25.65 16.55 -7.81
N THR A 19 -26.80 16.99 -7.30
CA THR A 19 -26.91 18.25 -6.53
C THR A 19 -26.98 18.01 -5.01
N ALA A 20 -27.21 16.77 -4.57
CA ALA A 20 -27.19 16.43 -3.15
C ALA A 20 -25.76 16.01 -2.73
N ARG A 21 -24.96 16.98 -2.29
CA ARG A 21 -23.73 16.69 -1.54
C ARG A 21 -24.16 15.96 -0.26
N MET A 22 -23.79 14.69 -0.08
CA MET A 22 -24.06 13.95 1.17
C MET A 22 -23.14 14.50 2.26
N PRO A 23 -23.62 15.33 3.20
CA PRO A 23 -22.78 15.84 4.28
C PRO A 23 -22.32 14.65 5.14
N ASP A 24 -21.09 14.71 5.65
CA ASP A 24 -20.50 13.74 6.59
C ASP A 24 -20.16 12.33 6.02
N THR A 25 -19.95 12.22 4.71
CA THR A 25 -19.46 10.94 4.13
C THR A 25 -17.96 10.79 4.32
N HIS A 26 -17.53 9.71 4.98
CA HIS A 26 -16.10 9.38 5.13
C HIS A 26 -15.63 8.54 3.94
N ILE A 27 -14.82 9.12 3.05
CA ILE A 27 -14.39 8.48 1.80
C ILE A 27 -12.93 8.05 1.93
N THR A 28 -12.63 6.77 1.71
CA THR A 28 -11.24 6.27 1.66
C THR A 28 -10.95 5.68 0.30
N VAL A 29 -9.74 5.89 -0.20
CA VAL A 29 -9.28 5.31 -1.47
C VAL A 29 -8.19 4.28 -1.22
N SER A 30 -8.11 3.24 -2.05
CA SER A 30 -6.96 2.35 -2.05
C SER A 30 -6.65 1.83 -3.44
N GLY A 31 -5.44 1.32 -3.64
CA GLY A 31 -5.09 0.67 -4.88
C GLY A 31 -3.77 -0.08 -4.84
N ILE A 32 -3.60 -0.95 -5.83
CA ILE A 32 -2.39 -1.76 -6.01
C ILE A 32 -1.58 -1.22 -7.20
N SER A 33 -0.25 -1.10 -7.07
CA SER A 33 0.65 -0.74 -8.18
C SER A 33 0.29 0.62 -8.81
N SER A 34 -0.07 0.68 -10.09
CA SER A 34 -0.59 1.88 -10.76
C SER A 34 -1.87 2.42 -10.09
N GLY A 35 -2.70 1.52 -9.54
CA GLY A 35 -3.83 1.90 -8.70
C GLY A 35 -3.41 2.50 -7.37
N GLY A 36 -2.31 2.05 -6.77
CA GLY A 36 -1.73 2.65 -5.56
C GLY A 36 -1.15 4.04 -5.83
N ALA A 37 -0.53 4.23 -7.00
CA ALA A 37 -0.12 5.53 -7.48
C ALA A 37 -1.33 6.47 -7.59
N MET A 38 -2.40 5.99 -8.23
CA MET A 38 -3.62 6.77 -8.41
C MET A 38 -4.32 7.07 -7.09
N ALA A 39 -4.37 6.11 -6.16
CA ALA A 39 -4.93 6.30 -4.83
C ALA A 39 -4.20 7.42 -4.06
N THR A 40 -2.86 7.43 -4.11
CA THR A 40 -2.04 8.50 -3.53
C THR A 40 -2.36 9.85 -4.17
N GLN A 41 -2.44 9.90 -5.50
CA GLN A 41 -2.74 11.13 -6.24
C GLN A 41 -4.15 11.65 -5.94
N LEU A 42 -5.13 10.75 -5.84
CA LEU A 42 -6.52 11.10 -5.54
C LEU A 42 -6.65 11.64 -4.11
N HIS A 43 -5.98 11.00 -3.15
CA HIS A 43 -5.97 11.44 -1.75
C HIS A 43 -5.38 12.85 -1.60
N ILE A 44 -4.25 13.13 -2.25
CA ILE A 44 -3.61 14.45 -2.21
C ILE A 44 -4.40 15.49 -3.00
N GLY A 45 -4.91 15.12 -4.19
CA GLY A 45 -5.62 16.03 -5.07
C GLY A 45 -6.95 16.52 -4.52
N PHE A 46 -7.68 15.63 -3.84
CA PHE A 46 -9.03 15.84 -3.32
C PHE A 46 -9.11 15.66 -1.80
N SER A 47 -8.10 16.16 -1.08
CA SER A 47 -7.95 15.96 0.38
C SER A 47 -9.09 16.58 1.20
N LYS A 48 -9.94 17.45 0.62
CA LYS A 48 -11.16 17.91 1.31
C LYS A 48 -12.24 16.84 1.40
N ASP A 49 -12.29 15.94 0.41
CA ASP A 49 -13.35 14.94 0.29
C ASP A 49 -12.85 13.52 0.61
N ILE A 50 -11.56 13.22 0.41
CA ILE A 50 -10.94 11.92 0.69
C ILE A 50 -10.21 11.94 2.04
N ASN A 51 -10.62 11.06 2.96
CA ASN A 51 -10.22 11.01 4.37
C ASN A 51 -9.27 9.84 4.70
N GLY A 52 -8.57 9.29 3.71
CA GLY A 52 -7.64 8.19 3.94
C GLY A 52 -7.23 7.44 2.68
N CYS A 53 -6.05 6.80 2.72
CA CYS A 53 -5.45 6.16 1.56
C CYS A 53 -4.71 4.85 1.88
N GLY A 54 -5.01 3.80 1.11
CA GLY A 54 -4.28 2.52 1.12
C GLY A 54 -3.45 2.32 -0.14
N ILE A 55 -2.13 2.28 0.00
CA ILE A 55 -1.18 2.18 -1.12
C ILE A 55 -0.49 0.83 -1.06
N LEU A 56 -0.89 -0.11 -1.92
CA LEU A 56 -0.33 -1.46 -1.95
C LEU A 56 0.62 -1.61 -3.14
N ALA A 57 1.90 -1.87 -2.89
CA ALA A 57 2.94 -1.94 -3.92
C ALA A 57 2.92 -0.75 -4.90
N GLY A 58 2.43 0.41 -4.43
CA GLY A 58 2.30 1.64 -5.21
C GLY A 58 3.47 2.58 -4.93
N PRO A 59 3.82 3.43 -5.90
CA PRO A 59 4.84 4.45 -5.71
C PRO A 59 4.26 5.64 -4.94
N PRO A 60 5.12 6.51 -4.39
CA PRO A 60 4.68 7.76 -3.80
C PRO A 60 4.17 8.75 -4.85
N PHE A 61 3.51 9.82 -4.37
CA PHE A 61 2.97 10.90 -5.19
C PHE A 61 3.99 11.41 -6.22
N TYR A 62 3.54 11.66 -7.45
CA TYR A 62 4.35 12.28 -8.51
C TYR A 62 5.67 11.58 -8.89
N CYS A 63 5.88 10.35 -8.43
CA CYS A 63 7.16 9.67 -8.59
C CYS A 63 7.55 9.35 -10.05
N GLY A 64 6.58 9.20 -10.97
CA GLY A 64 6.87 9.09 -12.41
C GLY A 64 7.16 10.43 -13.12
N GLY A 65 6.81 11.56 -12.49
CA GLY A 65 7.01 12.91 -13.03
C GLY A 65 8.26 13.61 -12.49
N SER A 66 8.92 13.05 -11.48
CA SER A 66 10.10 13.62 -10.82
C SER A 66 11.41 13.42 -11.60
N GLY A 67 11.35 13.14 -12.90
CA GLY A 67 12.51 12.82 -13.74
C GLY A 67 13.02 11.38 -13.63
N MET A 68 12.32 10.50 -12.90
CA MET A 68 12.60 9.06 -12.83
C MET A 68 11.74 8.28 -13.82
N THR A 69 12.26 7.17 -14.34
CA THR A 69 11.44 6.25 -15.13
C THR A 69 10.39 5.58 -14.24
N THR A 70 9.22 5.28 -14.79
CA THR A 70 8.15 4.56 -14.08
C THR A 70 8.66 3.23 -13.50
N THR A 71 9.56 2.54 -14.19
CA THR A 71 10.24 1.33 -13.67
C THR A 71 11.04 1.63 -12.40
N LEU A 72 11.90 2.66 -12.42
CA LEU A 72 12.70 3.03 -11.25
C LEU A 72 11.83 3.47 -10.07
N CYS A 73 10.70 4.11 -10.36
CA CYS A 73 9.74 4.54 -9.37
C CYS A 73 9.02 3.37 -8.66
N MET A 74 8.79 2.27 -9.39
CA MET A 74 8.09 1.08 -8.88
C MET A 74 9.03 0.04 -8.26
N THR A 75 10.27 -0.07 -8.76
CA THR A 75 11.20 -1.14 -8.39
C THR A 75 12.54 -0.65 -7.87
N GLY A 76 12.78 0.67 -7.88
CA GLY A 76 14.02 1.26 -7.40
C GLY A 76 14.10 1.35 -5.88
N PRO A 77 15.30 1.50 -5.32
CA PRO A 77 15.49 1.75 -3.89
C PRO A 77 14.72 2.99 -3.44
N ALA A 78 14.05 2.94 -2.29
CA ALA A 78 13.35 4.09 -1.71
C ALA A 78 14.27 5.31 -1.50
N ALA A 79 15.58 5.08 -1.30
CA ALA A 79 16.60 6.14 -1.20
C ALA A 79 16.75 6.99 -2.47
N LEU A 80 16.29 6.52 -3.64
CA LEU A 80 16.29 7.30 -4.88
C LEU A 80 15.10 8.25 -4.96
N ILE A 81 14.10 8.12 -4.08
CA ILE A 81 12.93 8.96 -4.04
C ILE A 81 13.17 10.13 -3.09
N SER A 82 13.42 11.31 -3.65
CA SER A 82 13.60 12.54 -2.87
C SER A 82 12.25 13.07 -2.37
N VAL A 83 12.01 12.95 -1.06
CA VAL A 83 10.83 13.52 -0.40
C VAL A 83 10.74 15.04 -0.64
N THR A 84 11.87 15.75 -0.67
CA THR A 84 11.93 17.18 -0.97
C THR A 84 11.33 17.52 -2.34
N VAL A 85 11.61 16.71 -3.37
CA VAL A 85 11.04 16.92 -4.71
C VAL A 85 9.52 16.72 -4.70
N LEU A 86 9.04 15.73 -3.95
CA LEU A 86 7.61 15.47 -3.82
C LEU A 86 6.91 16.63 -3.10
N GLU A 87 7.46 17.11 -1.98
CA GLU A 87 6.94 18.25 -1.24
C GLU A 87 6.94 19.54 -2.06
N GLN A 88 8.02 19.81 -2.78
CA GLN A 88 8.09 20.97 -3.68
C GLN A 88 6.99 20.90 -4.74
N LYS A 89 6.69 19.70 -5.25
CA LYS A 89 5.63 19.54 -6.23
C LYS A 89 4.24 19.71 -5.65
N ILE A 90 3.99 19.20 -4.44
CA ILE A 90 2.75 19.44 -3.71
C ILE A 90 2.55 20.95 -3.50
N LYS A 91 3.58 21.65 -3.00
CA LYS A 91 3.54 23.12 -2.83
C LYS A 91 3.28 23.84 -4.16
N TYR A 92 3.94 23.43 -5.23
CA TYR A 92 3.75 24.00 -6.56
C TYR A 92 2.32 23.81 -7.08
N TYR A 93 1.76 22.60 -7.02
CA TYR A 93 0.38 22.37 -7.45
C TYR A 93 -0.65 23.03 -6.55
N ARG A 94 -0.36 23.17 -5.26
CA ARG A 94 -1.18 23.91 -4.32
C ARG A 94 -1.22 25.41 -4.67
N LEU A 95 -0.09 26.01 -5.03
CA LEU A 95 0.00 27.42 -5.46
C LEU A 95 -0.76 27.69 -6.77
N LEU A 96 -0.92 26.66 -7.60
CA LEU A 96 -1.69 26.74 -8.85
C LEU A 96 -3.17 26.37 -8.68
N ASP A 97 -3.63 26.15 -7.45
CA ASP A 97 -4.97 25.65 -7.13
C ASP A 97 -5.35 24.40 -7.94
N LYS A 98 -4.38 23.49 -8.16
CA LYS A 98 -4.59 22.21 -8.86
C LYS A 98 -4.80 21.01 -7.94
N ILE A 99 -4.54 21.19 -6.65
CA ILE A 99 -4.82 20.23 -5.59
C ILE A 99 -5.40 20.98 -4.39
N ASP A 100 -6.10 20.25 -3.52
CA ASP A 100 -6.57 20.78 -2.26
C ASP A 100 -5.44 21.13 -1.29
N ASP A 101 -5.80 21.88 -0.23
CA ASP A 101 -4.84 22.27 0.79
C ASP A 101 -4.31 21.05 1.56
N PRO A 102 -2.97 20.82 1.61
CA PRO A 102 -2.40 19.70 2.32
C PRO A 102 -2.72 19.68 3.83
N VAL A 103 -3.17 20.81 4.41
CA VAL A 103 -3.66 20.83 5.80
C VAL A 103 -4.79 19.83 6.05
N ASN A 104 -5.60 19.52 5.04
CA ASN A 104 -6.71 18.57 5.17
C ASN A 104 -6.24 17.11 5.32
N LEU A 105 -5.01 16.80 4.89
CA LEU A 105 -4.41 15.46 5.03
C LEU A 105 -4.02 15.17 6.49
N LYS A 106 -4.03 16.18 7.36
CA LYS A 106 -3.60 16.04 8.74
C LYS A 106 -4.57 15.15 9.51
N GLY A 107 -4.09 13.99 9.92
CA GLY A 107 -4.87 13.02 10.70
C GLY A 107 -5.49 11.91 9.84
N ASP A 108 -5.35 11.98 8.52
CA ASP A 108 -5.85 10.93 7.64
C ASP A 108 -5.04 9.63 7.83
N PRO A 109 -5.71 8.48 7.98
CA PRO A 109 -5.04 7.19 7.96
C PRO A 109 -4.47 6.90 6.57
N VAL A 110 -3.13 6.81 6.48
CA VAL A 110 -2.41 6.39 5.28
C VAL A 110 -1.59 5.14 5.56
N TYR A 111 -1.77 4.11 4.74
CA TYR A 111 -1.04 2.85 4.87
C TYR A 111 -0.31 2.52 3.57
N VAL A 112 0.98 2.20 3.66
CA VAL A 112 1.82 1.81 2.53
C VAL A 112 2.30 0.37 2.73
N PHE A 113 1.95 -0.53 1.81
CA PHE A 113 2.35 -1.92 1.82
C PHE A 113 3.39 -2.19 0.72
N SER A 114 4.55 -2.74 1.08
CA SER A 114 5.56 -3.22 0.12
C SER A 114 5.83 -4.70 0.37
N GLY A 115 5.35 -5.54 -0.54
CA GLY A 115 5.51 -6.99 -0.46
C GLY A 115 4.54 -7.75 -1.36
N PHE A 116 4.36 -9.04 -1.10
CA PHE A 116 3.37 -9.87 -1.79
C PHE A 116 2.30 -10.32 -0.81
N ILE A 117 1.07 -10.45 -1.28
CA ILE A 117 -0.04 -11.06 -0.54
C ILE A 117 -0.66 -12.11 -1.43
N TYR A 118 -0.92 -13.28 -0.88
CA TYR A 118 -1.67 -14.34 -1.55
C TYR A 118 -2.99 -14.57 -0.83
N PHE A 119 -4.08 -14.47 -1.57
CA PHE A 119 -5.42 -14.82 -1.11
C PHE A 119 -5.79 -16.17 -1.70
N PRO A 120 -5.99 -17.21 -0.87
CA PRO A 120 -6.60 -18.43 -1.33
C PRO A 120 -7.97 -18.19 -1.98
N SER A 121 -8.35 -19.03 -2.93
CA SER A 121 -9.62 -18.92 -3.65
C SER A 121 -10.82 -18.88 -2.70
N ALA A 122 -10.83 -19.76 -1.69
CA ALA A 122 -11.84 -19.77 -0.63
C ALA A 122 -11.91 -18.43 0.13
N CYS A 123 -10.76 -17.85 0.47
CA CYS A 123 -10.68 -16.56 1.17
C CYS A 123 -11.19 -15.40 0.34
N ALA A 124 -10.89 -15.41 -0.95
CA ALA A 124 -11.41 -14.41 -1.89
C ALA A 124 -12.93 -14.50 -2.03
N ASN A 125 -13.51 -15.70 -1.83
CA ASN A 125 -14.95 -15.96 -1.88
C ASN A 125 -15.66 -15.77 -0.52
N GLY A 126 -14.99 -15.20 0.48
CA GLY A 126 -15.60 -14.81 1.75
C GLY A 126 -15.46 -15.83 2.89
N GLU A 127 -14.74 -16.94 2.69
CA GLU A 127 -14.52 -17.93 3.75
C GLU A 127 -13.71 -17.39 4.92
N LYS A 128 -13.87 -18.04 6.08
CA LYS A 128 -13.09 -17.67 7.26
C LYS A 128 -11.65 -18.13 7.11
N CYS A 129 -10.77 -17.17 6.84
CA CYS A 129 -9.34 -17.42 6.72
C CYS A 129 -8.49 -16.96 7.90
N SER A 130 -7.38 -17.67 8.10
CA SER A 130 -6.23 -17.29 8.94
C SER A 130 -5.24 -16.45 8.14
N ILE A 131 -4.32 -15.78 8.83
CA ILE A 131 -3.22 -15.01 8.19
C ILE A 131 -1.90 -15.63 8.64
N HIS A 132 -0.99 -15.87 7.71
CA HIS A 132 0.39 -16.26 7.99
C HIS A 132 1.36 -15.28 7.33
N VAL A 133 2.42 -14.92 8.05
CA VAL A 133 3.47 -14.03 7.55
C VAL A 133 4.74 -14.85 7.36
N ALA A 134 5.23 -14.92 6.12
CA ALA A 134 6.47 -15.59 5.79
C ALA A 134 7.55 -14.55 5.49
N LEU A 135 8.61 -14.55 6.32
CA LEU A 135 9.73 -13.61 6.21
C LEU A 135 10.90 -14.30 5.49
N HIS A 136 11.37 -13.70 4.40
CA HIS A 136 12.50 -14.23 3.64
C HIS A 136 13.83 -14.10 4.41
N GLY A 137 14.83 -14.93 4.08
CA GLY A 137 16.19 -14.79 4.59
C GLY A 137 16.98 -13.65 3.92
N CYS A 138 18.21 -13.44 4.37
CA CYS A 138 19.15 -12.52 3.70
C CYS A 138 19.33 -12.94 2.23
N GLN A 139 19.49 -11.96 1.33
CA GLN A 139 19.60 -12.18 -0.12
C GLN A 139 18.40 -12.86 -0.78
N GLN A 140 17.27 -13.03 -0.08
CA GLN A 140 16.05 -13.62 -0.63
C GLN A 140 14.91 -12.60 -0.80
N GLY A 141 15.20 -11.32 -0.62
CA GLY A 141 14.25 -10.25 -0.89
C GLY A 141 14.01 -10.05 -2.39
N LYS A 142 12.93 -9.34 -2.72
CA LYS A 142 12.46 -9.07 -4.08
C LYS A 142 13.52 -8.46 -4.98
N SER A 143 14.36 -7.58 -4.44
CA SER A 143 15.44 -6.94 -5.19
C SER A 143 16.58 -7.90 -5.58
N VAL A 144 16.59 -9.14 -5.07
CA VAL A 144 17.64 -10.14 -5.32
C VAL A 144 17.09 -11.32 -6.10
N VAL A 145 15.95 -11.88 -5.69
CA VAL A 145 15.39 -13.11 -6.27
C VAL A 145 14.00 -12.92 -6.86
N GLY A 146 13.51 -11.68 -7.00
CA GLY A 146 12.16 -11.42 -7.50
C GLY A 146 11.08 -11.98 -6.57
N ASP A 147 10.09 -12.67 -7.14
CA ASP A 147 8.99 -13.28 -6.38
C ASP A 147 9.26 -14.74 -5.96
N VAL A 148 10.46 -15.27 -6.23
CA VAL A 148 10.79 -16.70 -6.04
C VAL A 148 10.53 -17.17 -4.62
N PHE A 149 10.85 -16.39 -3.60
CA PHE A 149 10.54 -16.76 -2.21
C PHE A 149 9.03 -16.88 -1.98
N ALA A 150 8.23 -15.95 -2.54
CA ALA A 150 6.79 -15.97 -2.37
C ALA A 150 6.11 -17.09 -3.17
N THR A 151 6.64 -17.43 -4.35
CA THR A 151 5.98 -18.34 -5.30
C THR A 151 6.54 -19.76 -5.34
N LYS A 152 7.78 -19.98 -4.86
CA LYS A 152 8.48 -21.28 -4.98
C LYS A 152 8.95 -21.88 -3.66
N ALA A 153 8.75 -21.21 -2.53
CA ALA A 153 9.11 -21.77 -1.22
C ALA A 153 8.08 -22.78 -0.66
N GLY A 154 7.02 -23.11 -1.42
CA GLY A 154 6.02 -24.13 -1.06
C GLY A 154 4.89 -23.64 -0.13
N TYR A 155 4.85 -22.34 0.18
CA TYR A 155 3.84 -21.78 1.07
C TYR A 155 2.45 -21.69 0.41
N LEU A 156 2.38 -21.41 -0.89
CA LEU A 156 1.12 -21.09 -1.55
C LEU A 156 0.19 -22.31 -1.65
N GLU A 157 0.76 -23.48 -1.86
CA GLU A 157 0.04 -24.75 -1.94
C GLU A 157 -0.59 -25.11 -0.59
N VAL A 158 0.19 -24.97 0.49
CA VAL A 158 -0.31 -25.17 1.87
C VAL A 158 -1.37 -24.12 2.21
N ALA A 159 -1.14 -22.87 1.81
CA ALA A 159 -2.05 -21.77 2.05
C ALA A 159 -3.42 -21.97 1.37
N GLU A 160 -3.41 -22.41 0.11
CA GLU A 160 -4.62 -22.70 -0.67
C GLU A 160 -5.48 -23.77 0.00
N LEU A 161 -4.84 -24.86 0.45
CA LEU A 161 -5.54 -26.00 1.04
C LEU A 161 -6.08 -25.75 2.45
N ASN A 162 -5.61 -24.70 3.14
CA ASN A 162 -5.90 -24.48 4.56
C ASN A 162 -6.54 -23.11 4.84
N ASN A 163 -7.00 -22.40 3.82
CA ASN A 163 -7.61 -21.07 3.96
C ASN A 163 -6.71 -20.09 4.73
N ILE A 164 -5.43 -20.04 4.35
CA ILE A 164 -4.43 -19.18 4.97
C ILE A 164 -4.05 -18.08 3.98
N ILE A 165 -4.35 -16.83 4.31
CA ILE A 165 -3.85 -15.67 3.58
C ILE A 165 -2.37 -15.51 3.90
N MET A 166 -1.52 -15.48 2.87
CA MET A 166 -0.09 -15.31 3.05
C MET A 166 0.32 -13.85 2.86
N ILE A 167 1.15 -13.34 3.75
CA ILE A 167 1.83 -12.05 3.60
C ILE A 167 3.34 -12.34 3.49
N PHE A 168 3.99 -11.78 2.47
CA PHE A 168 5.43 -11.84 2.24
C PHE A 168 6.04 -10.44 2.25
N PRO A 169 6.28 -9.85 3.44
CA PRO A 169 6.94 -8.57 3.60
C PRO A 169 8.33 -8.56 2.95
N GLN A 170 8.83 -7.38 2.58
CA GLN A 170 10.12 -7.25 1.88
C GLN A 170 11.06 -6.28 2.60
N VAL A 171 12.33 -6.70 2.75
CA VAL A 171 13.44 -5.82 3.13
C VAL A 171 14.30 -5.53 1.91
N VAL A 172 14.68 -4.26 1.77
CA VAL A 172 15.58 -3.80 0.69
C VAL A 172 17.00 -3.71 1.23
N LYS A 173 17.98 -4.04 0.39
CA LYS A 173 19.39 -3.82 0.70
C LYS A 173 19.66 -2.33 0.96
N SER A 174 20.50 -2.05 1.95
CA SER A 174 21.03 -0.71 2.20
C SER A 174 22.56 -0.76 2.16
N LEU A 175 23.17 0.01 1.24
CA LEU A 175 24.62 0.14 1.13
C LEU A 175 25.18 1.31 1.96
N MET A 176 24.28 2.19 2.44
CA MET A 176 24.58 3.35 3.28
C MET A 176 23.98 3.15 4.67
N LEU A 177 24.28 4.03 5.62
CA LEU A 177 23.76 3.92 6.98
C LEU A 177 22.21 3.94 7.01
N PRO A 178 21.56 2.99 7.71
CA PRO A 178 22.17 1.84 8.36
C PRO A 178 22.53 0.74 7.36
N THR A 179 23.75 0.23 7.48
CA THR A 179 24.33 -0.71 6.53
C THR A 179 23.66 -2.08 6.63
N ASN A 180 23.02 -2.52 5.54
CA ASN A 180 22.41 -3.83 5.39
C ASN A 180 22.57 -4.33 3.93
N PRO A 181 23.80 -4.64 3.49
CA PRO A 181 24.10 -4.96 2.08
C PRO A 181 23.46 -6.28 1.64
N MET A 182 23.06 -7.12 2.60
CA MET A 182 22.45 -8.42 2.35
C MET A 182 20.92 -8.37 2.35
N GLY A 183 20.30 -7.25 2.75
CA GLY A 183 18.85 -7.12 2.79
C GLY A 183 18.21 -8.03 3.84
N CYS A 184 18.88 -8.21 4.98
CA CYS A 184 18.40 -9.00 6.10
C CYS A 184 17.35 -8.25 6.92
N TRP A 185 16.43 -8.97 7.58
CA TRP A 185 15.62 -8.41 8.66
C TRP A 185 16.50 -7.90 9.80
N ASP A 186 16.02 -6.89 10.52
CA ASP A 186 16.76 -6.29 11.63
C ASP A 186 16.66 -7.16 12.88
N TRP A 187 17.63 -8.06 13.01
CA TRP A 187 17.79 -8.93 14.18
C TRP A 187 19.01 -8.54 15.05
N TRP A 188 19.70 -7.45 14.70
CA TRP A 188 20.91 -7.00 15.42
C TRP A 188 20.94 -5.49 15.71
N GLY A 189 19.86 -4.76 15.43
CA GLY A 189 19.70 -3.35 15.79
C GLY A 189 20.25 -2.36 14.78
N TYR A 190 20.36 -2.74 13.49
CA TYR A 190 20.85 -1.79 12.49
C TYR A 190 19.86 -0.65 12.24
N SER A 191 18.55 -0.88 12.36
CA SER A 191 17.55 0.16 12.12
C SER A 191 17.20 0.96 13.38
N SER A 192 17.30 0.36 14.56
CA SER A 192 16.97 0.99 15.85
C SER A 192 17.53 0.20 17.03
N ILE A 193 17.83 0.87 18.14
CA ILE A 193 18.13 0.20 19.43
C ILE A 193 16.95 -0.59 19.97
N TYR A 194 15.73 -0.28 19.52
CA TYR A 194 14.48 -0.93 19.92
C TYR A 194 14.09 -2.09 19.01
N TYR A 195 14.99 -2.58 18.14
CA TYR A 195 14.71 -3.57 17.09
C TYR A 195 13.99 -4.85 17.54
N ALA A 196 14.14 -5.24 18.81
CA ALA A 196 13.51 -6.43 19.40
C ALA A 196 12.20 -6.13 20.17
N THR A 197 11.63 -4.94 20.01
CA THR A 197 10.42 -4.50 20.73
C THR A 197 9.29 -4.13 19.77
N GLN A 198 8.10 -3.88 20.30
CA GLN A 198 6.96 -3.41 19.49
C GLN A 198 7.23 -2.06 18.80
N ASP A 199 8.16 -1.26 19.34
CA ASP A 199 8.59 0.03 18.78
C ASP A 199 9.60 -0.13 17.63
N ALA A 200 10.01 -1.35 17.29
CA ALA A 200 10.92 -1.59 16.17
C ALA A 200 10.28 -1.21 14.84
N PRO A 201 10.95 -0.41 13.97
CA PRO A 201 10.40 0.01 12.69
C PRO A 201 9.95 -1.16 11.81
N GLN A 202 10.72 -2.25 11.75
CA GLN A 202 10.37 -3.42 10.95
C GLN A 202 9.21 -4.22 11.54
N MET A 203 9.14 -4.40 12.87
CA MET A 203 8.02 -5.09 13.52
C MET A 203 6.73 -4.29 13.36
N SER A 204 6.78 -2.97 13.57
CA SER A 204 5.66 -2.07 13.34
C SER A 204 5.19 -2.12 11.89
N GLY A 205 6.13 -2.10 10.92
CA GLY A 205 5.83 -2.25 9.51
C GLY A 205 5.06 -3.54 9.22
N VAL A 206 5.57 -4.71 9.65
CA VAL A 206 4.91 -6.01 9.45
C VAL A 206 3.55 -6.07 10.16
N LYS A 207 3.43 -5.51 11.37
CA LYS A 207 2.16 -5.46 12.11
C LYS A 207 1.09 -4.67 11.36
N ASN A 208 1.46 -3.53 10.77
CA ASN A 208 0.57 -2.72 9.95
C ASN A 208 0.11 -3.48 8.69
N MET A 209 0.99 -4.30 8.09
CA MET A 209 0.60 -5.18 6.99
C MET A 209 -0.46 -6.20 7.41
N ILE A 210 -0.28 -6.84 8.56
CA ILE A 210 -1.25 -7.81 9.12
C ILE A 210 -2.61 -7.12 9.35
N ASP A 211 -2.61 -5.95 10.01
CA ASP A 211 -3.84 -5.22 10.31
C ASP A 211 -4.57 -4.78 9.03
N THR A 212 -3.82 -4.39 8.00
CA THR A 212 -4.36 -4.04 6.68
C THR A 212 -5.14 -5.22 6.08
N VAL A 213 -4.54 -6.41 6.06
CA VAL A 213 -5.21 -7.62 5.54
C VAL A 213 -6.45 -7.96 6.37
N ARG A 214 -6.41 -7.77 7.70
CA ARG A 214 -7.58 -7.96 8.56
C ARG A 214 -8.72 -7.00 8.21
N MET A 215 -8.41 -5.76 7.83
CA MET A 215 -9.41 -4.77 7.40
C MET A 215 -9.99 -5.11 6.03
N ILE A 216 -9.17 -5.51 5.06
CA ILE A 216 -9.62 -5.94 3.73
C ILE A 216 -10.67 -7.07 3.83
N LYS A 217 -10.45 -8.04 4.73
CA LYS A 217 -11.43 -9.11 4.97
C LYS A 217 -12.76 -8.58 5.51
N LYS A 218 -12.76 -7.57 6.40
CA LYS A 218 -14.00 -6.95 6.89
C LYS A 218 -14.77 -6.27 5.76
N VAL A 219 -14.06 -5.64 4.83
CA VAL A 219 -14.66 -5.02 3.64
C VAL A 219 -15.27 -6.08 2.74
N PHE A 220 -14.55 -7.15 2.39
CA PHE A 220 -15.13 -8.23 1.57
C PHE A 220 -16.31 -8.94 2.24
N ALA A 221 -16.25 -9.15 3.56
CA ALA A 221 -17.36 -9.75 4.32
C ALA A 221 -18.58 -8.82 4.46
N ALA A 222 -18.42 -7.51 4.28
CA ALA A 222 -19.53 -6.55 4.30
C ALA A 222 -20.15 -6.32 2.91
N ILE A 223 -19.50 -6.84 1.86
CA ILE A 223 -19.91 -6.71 0.44
C ILE A 223 -20.47 -8.05 -0.10
N ASN A 224 -20.72 -9.03 0.77
CA ASN A 224 -21.48 -10.25 0.48
C ASN A 224 -22.61 -10.40 1.49
#